data_AF-A0A960H9F6-F1
#
_entry.id   AF-A0A960H9F6-F1
#
_cell.length_a   1.000
_cell.length_b   1.000
_cell.length_c   1.000
_cell.angle_alpha   90.00
_cell.angle_beta   90.00
_cell.angle_gamma   90.00
#
_symmetry.space_group_name_H-M   'P 1'
#
loop_
_entity.id
_entity.type
_entity.pdbx_description
1 polymer ?
#
loop_
_entity_poly.entity_id
_entity_poly.type
_entity_poly.pdbx_seq_one_letter_code
_entity_poly.pdbx_strand_id
1 'polypeptide(L)'
;MIRNRASGPGLRDAPPTTSRPAVARIADDGAVAHRLNVAGGPAARPGTRRGFAETLAGADSAADAERRRGLRRMKVVASSFLLGATMVFLVCTWAQSHGAAPWVGYVRAAAEAGMVGALADWFAVTALFKHPLGIPIPHTAIIKRKKDQLGEGLGDFVRENFMSADVVAMKLRDAQVAFRAGRWLADPAHAERVAAEASTVLRVLVEMLRDEDVQQVLDRMIVKRVAEPQWGPPIGRVLASLLEAGRQEALIQLLADRAFEWSLNAGEVIERVIERDSPSWSPRWVDSLIGDRIHRELMDFTDKVRRNPDHELRRSATKFLFEFAADLQNDAVTIQRAENVKEQIMARDEVTKAAETAWTAAKRILMEAVDDPNSTLRARIADSAVHIGESLRDDPDLQDKVDNWIVRAAQHLVSEYGTEITAVITETIERWDADEASRRIELHVGRDLQFIRINGTVVGALAGLVIYSVAQVLF
;
A
#
# COMPACT_ATOMS: atom_id res chain seq x y z
N MET A 1 -31.93 25.87 -52.17
CA MET A 1 -33.15 26.70 -52.26
C MET A 1 -33.90 26.50 -50.94
N ILE A 2 -34.27 27.47 -50.09
CA ILE A 2 -34.03 28.93 -49.97
C ILE A 2 -34.00 29.28 -48.46
N ARG A 3 -33.29 30.35 -48.05
CA ARG A 3 -33.35 30.95 -46.70
C ARG A 3 -34.59 31.86 -46.56
N ASN A 4 -35.22 31.89 -45.39
CA ASN A 4 -35.93 33.05 -44.82
C ASN A 4 -35.92 32.90 -43.28
N ARG A 5 -35.45 33.84 -42.41
CA ARG A 5 -35.90 35.24 -42.12
C ARG A 5 -37.43 35.27 -41.86
N ALA A 6 -37.99 35.86 -40.79
CA ALA A 6 -37.60 36.96 -39.88
C ALA A 6 -38.37 36.81 -38.52
N SER A 7 -38.19 37.54 -37.40
CA SER A 7 -37.26 38.60 -36.93
C SER A 7 -37.38 38.77 -35.39
N GLY A 8 -36.59 39.68 -34.77
CA GLY A 8 -36.87 40.25 -33.42
C GLY A 8 -37.88 41.43 -33.48
N PRO A 9 -38.12 42.24 -32.42
CA PRO A 9 -37.22 42.68 -31.32
C PRO A 9 -37.78 42.37 -29.89
N GLY A 10 -37.22 42.77 -28.74
CA GLY A 10 -36.02 43.55 -28.34
C GLY A 10 -36.32 44.52 -27.16
N LEU A 11 -35.29 44.89 -26.37
CA LEU A 11 -35.31 45.77 -25.17
C LEU A 11 -35.90 45.12 -23.88
N ARG A 12 -35.44 45.37 -22.64
CA ARG A 12 -34.60 46.47 -22.07
C ARG A 12 -33.88 46.06 -20.74
N ASP A 13 -32.80 46.76 -20.40
CA ASP A 13 -31.98 46.59 -19.17
C ASP A 13 -32.54 47.27 -17.90
N ALA A 14 -32.18 46.75 -16.71
CA ALA A 14 -32.12 47.49 -15.42
C ALA A 14 -31.31 46.73 -14.32
N PRO A 15 -30.75 47.39 -13.28
CA PRO A 15 -29.60 46.87 -12.49
C PRO A 15 -29.92 46.42 -11.03
N PRO A 16 -28.97 45.81 -10.30
CA PRO A 16 -29.15 45.43 -8.89
C PRO A 16 -28.96 46.60 -7.92
N THR A 17 -29.79 46.67 -6.87
CA THR A 17 -29.73 47.69 -5.81
C THR A 17 -29.20 47.15 -4.48
N THR A 18 -28.49 48.03 -3.79
CA THR A 18 -27.78 47.81 -2.51
C THR A 18 -28.70 47.73 -1.29
N SER A 19 -28.31 46.98 -0.25
CA SER A 19 -28.72 47.23 1.14
C SER A 19 -27.70 46.70 2.15
N ARG A 20 -26.90 47.61 2.71
CA ARG A 20 -26.27 47.45 4.04
C ARG A 20 -27.23 48.01 5.10
N PRO A 21 -27.18 47.52 6.34
CA PRO A 21 -27.21 48.42 7.47
C PRO A 21 -25.92 48.32 8.32
N ALA A 22 -25.64 49.38 9.07
CA ALA A 22 -24.40 49.55 9.81
C ALA A 22 -24.58 49.29 11.31
N VAL A 23 -23.49 48.81 11.92
CA VAL A 23 -22.96 49.18 13.24
C VAL A 23 -23.97 49.64 14.31
N ALA A 24 -24.19 48.78 15.31
CA ALA A 24 -24.42 49.19 16.69
C ALA A 24 -23.91 48.10 17.64
N ARG A 25 -22.79 48.35 18.34
CA ARG A 25 -22.46 47.65 19.59
C ARG A 25 -21.89 48.64 20.59
N ILE A 26 -22.32 48.45 21.83
CA ILE A 26 -22.24 49.34 22.97
C ILE A 26 -20.92 49.08 23.73
N ALA A 27 -20.40 50.11 24.39
CA ALA A 27 -19.24 50.02 25.27
C ALA A 27 -19.65 49.85 26.75
N ASP A 28 -18.79 49.18 27.51
CA ASP A 28 -18.77 49.05 28.98
C ASP A 28 -20.03 48.39 29.63
N ASP A 29 -19.95 47.75 30.80
CA ASP A 29 -18.92 47.79 31.84
C ASP A 29 -18.90 46.45 32.65
N GLY A 30 -17.91 46.26 33.54
CA GLY A 30 -18.04 45.32 34.68
C GLY A 30 -17.03 44.16 34.78
N ALA A 31 -16.10 44.27 35.72
CA ALA A 31 -15.06 43.28 36.05
C ALA A 31 -15.55 42.11 36.93
N VAL A 32 -14.86 40.95 36.87
CA VAL A 32 -14.25 40.28 38.05
C VAL A 32 -12.98 39.54 37.60
N ALA A 33 -11.93 39.55 38.42
CA ALA A 33 -10.64 38.95 38.10
C ALA A 33 -10.52 37.47 38.50
N HIS A 34 -9.83 36.68 37.68
CA HIS A 34 -9.03 35.54 38.14
C HIS A 34 -7.72 35.48 37.35
N ARG A 35 -6.63 35.98 37.96
CA ARG A 35 -5.27 35.75 37.43
C ARG A 35 -4.80 34.36 37.84
N LEU A 36 -4.58 33.48 36.87
CA LEU A 36 -3.59 32.40 37.02
C LEU A 36 -2.40 32.74 36.13
N ASN A 37 -1.27 32.98 36.78
CA ASN A 37 -0.02 33.37 36.15
C ASN A 37 0.77 32.11 35.78
N VAL A 38 0.79 31.74 34.50
CA VAL A 38 1.73 30.73 33.97
C VAL A 38 2.68 31.44 33.03
N ALA A 39 3.96 31.47 33.40
CA ALA A 39 4.99 32.21 32.70
C ALA A 39 5.22 31.65 31.28
N GLY A 40 5.49 32.55 30.33
CA GLY A 40 5.72 32.18 28.94
C GLY A 40 7.06 31.47 28.73
N GLY A 41 7.01 30.26 28.18
CA GLY A 41 8.06 29.73 27.32
C GLY A 41 7.68 29.95 25.85
N PRO A 42 8.64 30.20 24.94
CA PRO A 42 8.32 30.33 23.52
C PRO A 42 7.73 29.01 23.01
N ALA A 43 6.51 29.05 22.46
CA ALA A 43 5.85 27.88 21.93
C ALA A 43 6.69 27.24 20.82
N ALA A 44 7.28 26.08 21.12
CA ALA A 44 7.95 25.27 20.13
C ALA A 44 6.92 24.86 19.06
N ARG A 45 7.05 25.40 17.86
CA ARG A 45 6.24 24.99 16.71
C ARG A 45 6.38 23.47 16.56
N PRO A 46 5.28 22.72 16.33
CA PRO A 46 5.37 21.29 16.11
C PRO A 46 6.33 21.06 14.94
N GLY A 47 7.41 20.32 15.19
CA GLY A 47 8.47 20.14 14.22
C GLY A 47 7.89 19.53 12.95
N THR A 48 8.01 20.24 11.83
CA THR A 48 7.85 19.63 10.52
C THR A 48 8.79 18.43 10.47
N ARG A 49 8.21 17.21 10.43
CA ARG A 49 8.97 15.99 10.18
C ARG A 49 9.63 16.18 8.81
N ARG A 50 10.91 16.53 8.81
CA ARG A 50 11.71 16.61 7.58
C ARG A 50 11.49 15.34 6.79
N GLY A 51 11.21 15.46 5.51
CA GLY A 51 10.99 14.29 4.67
C GLY A 51 12.21 13.37 4.75
N PHE A 52 12.01 12.06 4.63
CA PHE A 52 13.13 11.12 4.52
C PHE A 52 14.08 11.54 3.38
N ALA A 53 13.51 12.03 2.28
CA ALA A 53 14.23 12.65 1.17
C ALA A 53 15.02 13.92 1.54
N GLU A 54 14.47 14.85 2.33
CA GLU A 54 15.22 16.04 2.81
C GLU A 54 16.34 15.64 3.77
N THR A 55 16.15 14.58 4.54
CA THR A 55 17.13 14.08 5.50
C THR A 55 18.30 13.40 4.78
N LEU A 56 18.02 12.62 3.73
CA LEU A 56 19.03 12.05 2.83
C LEU A 56 19.78 13.15 2.05
N ALA A 57 19.06 14.04 1.35
CA ALA A 57 19.67 15.15 0.61
C ALA A 57 20.49 16.10 1.51
N GLY A 58 20.03 16.31 2.75
CA GLY A 58 20.77 17.04 3.78
C GLY A 58 22.06 16.33 4.20
N ALA A 59 22.00 15.01 4.45
CA ALA A 59 23.16 14.19 4.82
C ALA A 59 24.22 14.16 3.71
N ASP A 60 23.81 13.95 2.45
CA ASP A 60 24.70 14.00 1.28
C ASP A 60 25.35 15.38 1.15
N SER A 61 24.60 16.47 1.34
CA SER A 61 25.14 17.83 1.25
C SER A 61 26.24 18.12 2.29
N ALA A 62 26.11 17.55 3.49
CA ALA A 62 27.06 17.72 4.60
C ALA A 62 28.33 16.88 4.39
N ALA A 63 28.17 15.60 4.05
CA ALA A 63 29.26 14.70 3.71
C ALA A 63 30.07 15.23 2.51
N ASP A 64 29.39 15.73 1.47
CA ASP A 64 30.04 16.37 0.33
C ASP A 64 30.77 17.66 0.70
N ALA A 65 30.22 18.47 1.60
CA ALA A 65 30.91 19.68 2.07
C ALA A 65 32.23 19.34 2.78
N GLU A 66 32.27 18.24 3.55
CA GLU A 66 33.48 17.72 4.15
C GLU A 66 34.48 17.18 3.11
N ARG A 67 34.02 16.34 2.17
CA ARG A 67 34.83 15.86 1.03
C ARG A 67 35.43 17.02 0.23
N ARG A 68 34.66 18.10 -0.04
CA ARG A 68 35.14 19.32 -0.72
C ARG A 68 36.25 20.01 0.07
N ARG A 69 36.14 20.10 1.40
CA ARG A 69 37.18 20.65 2.28
C ARG A 69 38.45 19.79 2.24
N GLY A 70 38.31 18.47 2.34
CA GLY A 70 39.43 17.52 2.24
C GLY A 70 40.17 17.63 0.91
N LEU A 71 39.43 17.64 -0.21
CA LEU A 71 39.98 17.81 -1.56
C LEU A 71 40.72 19.15 -1.71
N ARG A 72 40.13 20.26 -1.23
CA ARG A 72 40.79 21.59 -1.27
C ARG A 72 42.08 21.61 -0.46
N ARG A 73 42.07 21.06 0.77
CA ARG A 73 43.27 20.98 1.62
C ARG A 73 44.36 20.17 0.92
N MET A 74 44.03 19.01 0.35
CA MET A 74 45.03 18.17 -0.31
C MET A 74 45.58 18.79 -1.60
N LYS A 75 44.74 19.50 -2.39
CA LYS A 75 45.22 20.27 -3.55
C LYS A 75 46.18 21.40 -3.17
N VAL A 76 45.97 22.05 -2.02
CA VAL A 76 46.91 23.04 -1.47
C VAL A 76 48.23 22.36 -1.09
N VAL A 77 48.20 21.24 -0.36
CA VAL A 77 49.40 20.48 0.03
C VAL A 77 50.19 20.02 -1.21
N ALA A 78 49.56 19.34 -2.17
CA ALA A 78 50.24 18.88 -3.38
C ALA A 78 50.81 20.04 -4.22
N SER A 79 50.19 21.22 -4.18
CA SER A 79 50.70 22.41 -4.86
C SER A 79 51.82 23.11 -4.07
N SER A 80 51.83 23.04 -2.74
CA SER A 80 52.95 23.56 -1.93
C SER A 80 54.20 22.68 -2.04
N PHE A 81 54.06 21.38 -2.27
CA PHE A 81 55.18 20.51 -2.64
C PHE A 81 55.81 20.92 -3.98
N LEU A 82 55.00 21.16 -5.03
CA LEU A 82 55.50 21.68 -6.31
C LEU A 82 56.20 23.04 -6.13
N LEU A 83 55.56 24.01 -5.49
CA LEU A 83 56.13 25.33 -5.25
C LEU A 83 57.41 25.27 -4.40
N GLY A 84 57.47 24.36 -3.42
CA GLY A 84 58.66 24.09 -2.62
C GLY A 84 59.82 23.57 -3.47
N ALA A 85 59.57 22.56 -4.31
CA ALA A 85 60.57 22.05 -5.26
C ALA A 85 61.06 23.14 -6.23
N THR A 86 60.14 23.94 -6.81
CA THR A 86 60.50 25.08 -7.67
C THR A 86 61.36 26.11 -6.93
N MET A 87 61.01 26.46 -5.68
CA MET A 87 61.78 27.42 -4.89
C MET A 87 63.18 26.89 -4.56
N VAL A 88 63.30 25.62 -4.15
CA VAL A 88 64.60 24.98 -3.89
C VAL A 88 65.45 24.94 -5.17
N PHE A 89 64.85 24.61 -6.32
CA PHE A 89 65.53 24.62 -7.61
C PHE A 89 66.07 26.02 -7.97
N LEU A 90 65.25 27.07 -7.83
CA LEU A 90 65.65 28.45 -8.12
C LEU A 90 66.76 28.94 -7.17
N VAL A 91 66.62 28.70 -5.86
CA VAL A 91 67.63 29.07 -4.86
C VAL A 91 68.94 28.33 -5.08
N CYS A 92 68.92 27.03 -5.38
CA CYS A 92 70.13 26.27 -5.68
C CYS A 92 70.79 26.73 -6.99
N THR A 93 69.99 27.07 -8.01
CA THR A 93 70.51 27.61 -9.29
C THR A 93 71.17 28.98 -9.10
N TRP A 94 70.56 29.86 -8.28
CA TRP A 94 71.13 31.16 -7.93
C TRP A 94 72.39 31.04 -7.05
N ALA A 95 72.39 30.15 -6.06
CA ALA A 95 73.56 29.90 -5.22
C ALA A 95 74.73 29.34 -6.06
N GLN A 96 74.45 28.42 -6.99
CA GLN A 96 75.45 27.85 -7.88
C GLN A 96 76.06 28.92 -8.82
N SER A 97 75.29 29.89 -9.30
CA SER A 97 75.84 31.00 -10.11
C SER A 97 76.69 32.00 -9.32
N HIS A 98 76.60 32.00 -7.99
CA HIS A 98 77.43 32.80 -7.08
C HIS A 98 78.60 31.99 -6.46
N GLY A 99 78.91 30.81 -7.00
CA GLY A 99 80.05 30.00 -6.57
C GLY A 99 79.82 29.12 -5.33
N ALA A 100 78.57 28.74 -5.04
CA ALA A 100 78.27 27.83 -3.93
C ALA A 100 78.87 26.42 -4.09
N ALA A 101 78.99 25.71 -2.97
CA ALA A 101 79.68 24.43 -2.86
C ALA A 101 79.03 23.28 -3.68
N PRO A 102 79.79 22.25 -4.09
CA PRO A 102 79.33 21.21 -5.02
C PRO A 102 78.08 20.43 -4.60
N TRP A 103 77.82 20.30 -3.29
CA TRP A 103 76.62 19.61 -2.78
C TRP A 103 75.31 20.29 -3.23
N VAL A 104 75.34 21.57 -3.58
CA VAL A 104 74.18 22.31 -4.12
C VAL A 104 73.71 21.74 -5.46
N GLY A 105 74.61 21.15 -6.27
CA GLY A 105 74.26 20.49 -7.52
C GLY A 105 73.34 19.28 -7.34
N TYR A 106 73.59 18.48 -6.29
CA TYR A 106 72.77 17.31 -5.94
C TYR A 106 71.36 17.74 -5.52
N VAL A 107 71.25 18.77 -4.69
CA VAL A 107 69.96 19.33 -4.26
C VAL A 107 69.21 19.99 -5.42
N ARG A 108 69.92 20.68 -6.32
CA ARG A 108 69.35 21.24 -7.55
C ARG A 108 68.75 20.14 -8.44
N ALA A 109 69.50 19.07 -8.73
CA ALA A 109 69.03 17.99 -9.60
C ALA A 109 67.85 17.22 -9.00
N ALA A 110 67.85 17.02 -7.67
CA ALA A 110 66.70 16.48 -6.95
C ALA A 110 65.48 17.42 -7.05
N ALA A 111 65.65 18.73 -6.83
CA ALA A 111 64.57 19.70 -6.93
C ALA A 111 64.02 19.83 -8.36
N GLU A 112 64.89 19.76 -9.38
CA GLU A 112 64.54 19.79 -10.80
C GLU A 112 63.69 18.58 -11.19
N ALA A 113 64.17 17.37 -10.92
CA ALA A 113 63.43 16.15 -11.24
C ALA A 113 62.16 15.97 -10.40
N GLY A 114 62.16 16.41 -9.14
CA GLY A 114 60.96 16.45 -8.29
C GLY A 114 59.92 17.44 -8.81
N MET A 115 60.33 18.61 -9.26
CA MET A 115 59.45 19.58 -9.93
C MET A 115 58.86 19.02 -11.23
N VAL A 116 59.67 18.34 -12.06
CA VAL A 116 59.22 17.70 -13.30
C VAL A 116 58.22 16.58 -13.02
N GLY A 117 58.49 15.69 -12.06
CA GLY A 117 57.54 14.64 -11.65
C GLY A 117 56.21 15.21 -11.14
N ALA A 118 56.27 16.24 -10.29
CA ALA A 118 55.10 16.94 -9.77
C ALA A 118 54.27 17.68 -10.84
N LEU A 119 54.89 18.09 -11.95
CA LEU A 119 54.24 18.67 -13.13
C LEU A 119 53.63 17.59 -14.03
N ALA A 120 54.31 16.47 -14.25
CA ALA A 120 53.80 15.34 -15.03
C ALA A 120 52.54 14.74 -14.41
N ASP A 121 52.56 14.48 -13.10
CA ASP A 121 51.39 13.97 -12.37
C ASP A 121 50.27 15.01 -12.27
N TRP A 122 50.62 16.30 -12.15
CA TRP A 122 49.62 17.37 -12.25
C TRP A 122 48.90 17.34 -13.61
N PHE A 123 49.65 17.18 -14.71
CA PHE A 123 49.08 17.09 -16.05
C PHE A 123 48.18 15.85 -16.16
N ALA A 124 48.65 14.67 -15.75
CA ALA A 124 47.90 13.41 -15.83
C ALA A 124 46.60 13.44 -15.00
N VAL A 125 46.67 13.83 -13.72
CA VAL A 125 45.49 13.94 -12.86
C VAL A 125 44.53 15.03 -13.35
N THR A 126 45.04 16.15 -13.88
CA THR A 126 44.17 17.18 -14.47
C THR A 126 43.48 16.66 -15.72
N ALA A 127 44.22 16.01 -16.62
CA ALA A 127 43.75 15.43 -17.88
C ALA A 127 42.72 14.30 -17.69
N LEU A 128 42.69 13.66 -16.52
CA LEU A 128 41.66 12.67 -16.19
C LEU A 128 40.26 13.31 -16.09
N PHE A 129 40.16 14.50 -15.47
CA PHE A 129 38.88 15.16 -15.18
C PHE A 129 38.53 16.32 -16.13
N LYS A 130 39.54 17.07 -16.60
CA LYS A 130 39.40 18.39 -17.24
C LYS A 130 40.47 18.60 -18.32
N HIS A 131 40.35 19.69 -19.07
CA HIS A 131 41.39 20.14 -19.98
C HIS A 131 42.50 20.90 -19.22
N PRO A 132 43.77 20.46 -19.27
CA PRO A 132 44.87 21.17 -18.63
C PRO A 132 45.05 22.55 -19.28
N LEU A 133 45.24 23.58 -18.44
CA LEU A 133 45.26 25.00 -18.84
C LEU A 133 43.99 25.48 -19.61
N GLY A 134 42.91 24.70 -19.63
CA GLY A 134 41.71 24.98 -20.44
C GLY A 134 41.86 24.69 -21.93
N ILE A 135 42.99 24.15 -22.38
CA ILE A 135 43.27 23.88 -23.80
C ILE A 135 42.74 22.49 -24.17
N PRO A 136 41.91 22.33 -25.23
CA PRO A 136 41.34 21.04 -25.63
C PRO A 136 42.38 20.15 -26.32
N ILE A 137 43.33 19.62 -25.55
CA ILE A 137 44.35 18.69 -26.02
C ILE A 137 43.69 17.30 -26.27
N PRO A 138 44.00 16.60 -27.38
CA PRO A 138 43.54 15.23 -27.61
C PRO A 138 43.81 14.30 -26.41
N HIS A 139 42.89 13.37 -26.16
CA HIS A 139 42.97 12.39 -25.06
C HIS A 139 42.94 12.98 -23.63
N THR A 140 42.58 14.26 -23.45
CA THR A 140 42.30 14.85 -22.12
C THR A 140 40.79 14.87 -21.80
N ALA A 141 40.45 15.23 -20.56
CA ALA A 141 39.12 15.11 -19.95
C ALA A 141 38.49 13.71 -20.08
N ILE A 142 39.27 12.65 -19.79
CA ILE A 142 38.89 11.25 -20.07
C ILE A 142 37.56 10.87 -19.41
N ILE A 143 37.37 11.17 -18.12
CA ILE A 143 36.13 10.84 -17.39
C ILE A 143 34.93 11.59 -17.99
N LYS A 144 35.11 12.88 -18.34
CA LYS A 144 34.07 13.68 -19.00
C LYS A 144 33.66 13.08 -20.35
N ARG A 145 34.63 12.60 -21.14
CA ARG A 145 34.40 12.01 -22.47
C ARG A 145 33.86 10.58 -22.46
N LYS A 146 34.11 9.81 -21.39
CA LYS A 146 33.70 8.40 -21.25
C LYS A 146 32.56 8.21 -20.23
N LYS A 147 31.82 9.26 -19.86
CA LYS A 147 30.82 9.18 -18.78
C LYS A 147 29.80 8.05 -19.02
N ASP A 148 29.34 7.91 -20.27
CA ASP A 148 28.28 6.96 -20.63
C ASP A 148 28.82 5.52 -20.63
N GLN A 149 30.00 5.29 -21.21
CA GLN A 149 30.73 4.00 -21.14
C GLN A 149 31.02 3.56 -19.69
N LEU A 150 31.28 4.52 -18.79
CA LEU A 150 31.47 4.25 -17.36
C LEU A 150 30.14 3.96 -16.66
N GLY A 151 29.03 4.54 -17.13
CA GLY A 151 27.67 4.25 -16.67
C GLY A 151 27.21 2.86 -17.07
N GLU A 152 27.33 2.51 -18.35
CA GLU A 152 27.07 1.17 -18.89
C GLU A 152 27.84 0.10 -18.12
N GLY A 153 29.18 0.24 -18.05
CA GLY A 153 30.03 -0.72 -17.36
C GLY A 153 29.77 -0.82 -15.85
N LEU A 154 29.32 0.25 -15.20
CA LEU A 154 28.88 0.20 -13.80
C LEU A 154 27.52 -0.51 -13.65
N GLY A 155 26.59 -0.29 -14.58
CA GLY A 155 25.30 -0.98 -14.61
C GLY A 155 25.46 -2.49 -14.79
N ASP A 156 26.29 -2.91 -15.74
CA ASP A 156 26.61 -4.33 -15.98
C ASP A 156 27.35 -4.94 -14.78
N PHE A 157 28.34 -4.24 -14.21
CA PHE A 157 29.03 -4.69 -13.00
C PHE A 157 28.07 -4.91 -11.83
N VAL A 158 27.11 -4.00 -11.61
CA VAL A 158 26.09 -4.15 -10.57
C VAL A 158 25.14 -5.32 -10.89
N ARG A 159 24.78 -5.51 -12.17
CA ARG A 159 23.95 -6.64 -12.60
C ARG A 159 24.60 -7.97 -12.26
N GLU A 160 25.83 -8.18 -12.70
CA GLU A 160 26.55 -9.44 -12.57
C GLU A 160 26.93 -9.76 -11.10
N ASN A 161 27.37 -8.75 -10.34
CA ASN A 161 27.98 -8.98 -9.02
C ASN A 161 26.99 -8.82 -7.85
N PHE A 162 25.92 -8.02 -8.00
CA PHE A 162 24.98 -7.71 -6.91
C PHE A 162 23.54 -8.13 -7.21
N MET A 163 23.13 -8.18 -8.49
CA MET A 163 21.79 -8.63 -8.92
C MET A 163 21.83 -10.00 -9.59
N SER A 164 22.73 -10.90 -9.16
CA SER A 164 22.64 -12.32 -9.54
C SER A 164 21.72 -13.07 -8.58
N ALA A 165 20.87 -13.95 -9.13
CA ALA A 165 19.87 -14.69 -8.38
C ALA A 165 20.49 -15.52 -7.24
N ASP A 166 21.71 -16.04 -7.42
CA ASP A 166 22.43 -16.81 -6.40
C ASP A 166 22.96 -15.97 -5.24
N VAL A 167 23.54 -14.78 -5.53
CA VAL A 167 24.01 -13.85 -4.48
C VAL A 167 22.83 -13.33 -3.67
N VAL A 168 21.73 -12.98 -4.34
CA VAL A 168 20.50 -12.54 -3.68
C VAL A 168 19.90 -13.67 -2.83
N ALA A 169 19.78 -14.89 -3.35
CA ALA A 169 19.28 -16.04 -2.60
C ALA A 169 20.13 -16.35 -1.35
N MET A 170 21.45 -16.33 -1.48
CA MET A 170 22.37 -16.53 -0.35
C MET A 170 22.17 -15.44 0.73
N LYS A 171 22.10 -14.17 0.32
CA LYS A 171 21.92 -13.06 1.27
C LYS A 171 20.56 -13.02 1.95
N LEU A 172 19.49 -13.45 1.27
CA LEU A 172 18.18 -13.56 1.92
C LEU A 172 18.11 -14.74 2.91
N ARG A 173 18.79 -15.86 2.66
CA ARG A 173 18.90 -16.97 3.63
C ARG A 173 19.69 -16.56 4.88
N ASP A 174 20.85 -15.92 4.71
CA ASP A 174 21.62 -15.34 5.82
C ASP A 174 20.82 -14.29 6.62
N ALA A 175 19.82 -13.67 5.98
CA ALA A 175 19.00 -12.62 6.58
C ALA A 175 17.86 -13.14 7.46
N GLN A 176 17.53 -14.44 7.46
CA GLN A 176 16.49 -15.05 8.32
C GLN A 176 15.22 -14.19 8.39
N VAL A 177 14.67 -13.86 7.22
CA VAL A 177 13.68 -12.79 7.07
C VAL A 177 12.39 -13.15 7.80
N ALA A 178 11.97 -14.41 7.71
CA ALA A 178 10.83 -14.97 8.45
C ALA A 178 10.97 -14.77 9.97
N PHE A 179 12.11 -15.17 10.56
CA PHE A 179 12.35 -15.01 12.00
C PHE A 179 12.36 -13.55 12.45
N ARG A 180 12.98 -12.65 11.67
CA ARG A 180 13.05 -11.21 11.99
C ARG A 180 11.70 -10.53 11.85
N ALA A 181 10.94 -10.86 10.81
CA ALA A 181 9.56 -10.40 10.65
C ALA A 181 8.66 -10.96 11.78
N GLY A 182 8.80 -12.24 12.12
CA GLY A 182 8.05 -12.88 13.20
C GLY A 182 8.29 -12.21 14.56
N ARG A 183 9.56 -12.03 14.94
CA ARG A 183 9.95 -11.31 16.15
C ARG A 183 9.45 -9.86 16.19
N TRP A 184 9.36 -9.18 15.04
CA TRP A 184 8.83 -7.83 14.94
C TRP A 184 7.30 -7.79 15.09
N LEU A 185 6.58 -8.71 14.44
CA LEU A 185 5.13 -8.84 14.51
C LEU A 185 4.63 -9.30 15.89
N ALA A 186 5.42 -10.11 16.61
CA ALA A 186 5.10 -10.60 17.95
C ALA A 186 5.18 -9.51 19.05
N ASP A 187 5.62 -8.29 18.72
CA ASP A 187 5.59 -7.14 19.62
C ASP A 187 4.24 -6.40 19.44
N PRO A 188 3.40 -6.29 20.50
CA PRO A 188 2.10 -5.62 20.41
C PRO A 188 2.17 -4.20 19.83
N ALA A 189 3.22 -3.42 20.15
CA ALA A 189 3.36 -2.05 19.66
C ALA A 189 3.67 -1.96 18.16
N HIS A 190 4.09 -3.07 17.55
CA HIS A 190 4.27 -3.20 16.10
C HIS A 190 3.04 -3.82 15.44
N ALA A 191 2.38 -4.79 16.07
CA ALA A 191 1.10 -5.34 15.62
C ALA A 191 -0.01 -4.27 15.53
N GLU A 192 -0.09 -3.35 16.51
CA GLU A 192 -1.00 -2.19 16.46
C GLU A 192 -0.74 -1.29 15.24
N ARG A 193 0.53 -1.08 14.86
CA ARG A 193 0.88 -0.31 13.65
C ARG A 193 0.46 -1.05 12.39
N VAL A 194 0.68 -2.36 12.33
CA VAL A 194 0.19 -3.19 11.21
C VAL A 194 -1.32 -3.12 11.10
N ALA A 195 -2.06 -3.18 12.21
CA ALA A 195 -3.51 -3.03 12.21
C ALA A 195 -3.98 -1.65 11.74
N ALA A 196 -3.28 -0.57 12.11
CA ALA A 196 -3.56 0.77 11.63
C ALA A 196 -3.34 0.94 10.12
N GLU A 197 -2.17 0.51 9.61
CA GLU A 197 -1.84 0.58 8.18
C GLU A 197 -2.75 -0.33 7.35
N ALA A 198 -3.02 -1.56 7.81
CA ALA A 198 -3.96 -2.47 7.17
C ALA A 198 -5.39 -1.91 7.14
N SER A 199 -5.81 -1.19 8.18
CA SER A 199 -7.09 -0.48 8.18
C SER A 199 -7.11 0.64 7.16
N THR A 200 -6.04 1.43 7.03
CA THR A 200 -5.94 2.47 5.99
C THR A 200 -5.98 1.88 4.57
N VAL A 201 -5.30 0.76 4.31
CA VAL A 201 -5.38 0.06 3.02
C VAL A 201 -6.80 -0.49 2.78
N LEU A 202 -7.41 -1.12 3.79
CA LEU A 202 -8.77 -1.67 3.69
C LEU A 202 -9.80 -0.56 3.43
N ARG A 203 -9.64 0.61 4.07
CA ARG A 203 -10.44 1.81 3.83
C ARG A 203 -10.40 2.22 2.36
N VAL A 204 -9.20 2.34 1.79
CA VAL A 204 -9.01 2.71 0.37
C VAL A 204 -9.60 1.64 -0.56
N LEU A 205 -9.44 0.35 -0.24
CA LEU A 205 -10.06 -0.73 -1.02
C LEU A 205 -11.59 -0.65 -1.00
N VAL A 206 -12.22 -0.41 0.16
CA VAL A 206 -13.68 -0.30 0.31
C VAL A 206 -14.23 1.00 -0.32
N GLU A 207 -13.46 2.09 -0.30
CA GLU A 207 -13.81 3.34 -1.01
C GLU A 207 -13.71 3.18 -2.54
N MET A 208 -12.74 2.42 -3.05
CA MET A 208 -12.61 2.13 -4.49
C MET A 208 -13.71 1.20 -5.02
N LEU A 209 -14.34 0.38 -4.17
CA LEU A 209 -15.49 -0.43 -4.55
C LEU A 209 -16.74 0.45 -4.75
N ARG A 210 -16.97 0.85 -6.00
CA ARG A 210 -18.17 1.59 -6.42
C ARG A 210 -19.39 0.70 -6.27
N ASP A 211 -20.50 1.28 -5.80
CA ASP A 211 -21.68 0.50 -5.47
C ASP A 211 -22.34 -0.09 -6.73
N GLU A 212 -22.24 0.60 -7.87
CA GLU A 212 -22.73 0.15 -9.18
C GLU A 212 -21.93 -1.05 -9.76
N ASP A 213 -20.63 -1.11 -9.48
CA ASP A 213 -19.76 -2.22 -9.92
C ASP A 213 -20.05 -3.46 -9.07
N VAL A 214 -20.23 -3.30 -7.76
CA VAL A 214 -20.60 -4.39 -6.85
C VAL A 214 -22.00 -4.90 -7.15
N GLN A 215 -22.97 -4.03 -7.47
CA GLN A 215 -24.32 -4.44 -7.91
C GLN A 215 -24.28 -5.40 -9.11
N GLN A 216 -23.49 -5.08 -10.15
CA GLN A 216 -23.35 -5.96 -11.32
C GLN A 216 -22.68 -7.30 -10.98
N VAL A 217 -21.73 -7.31 -10.03
CA VAL A 217 -21.12 -8.55 -9.54
C VAL A 217 -22.12 -9.36 -8.69
N LEU A 218 -22.92 -8.71 -7.86
CA LEU A 218 -23.91 -9.34 -6.98
C LEU A 218 -25.01 -10.04 -7.80
N ASP A 219 -25.52 -9.37 -8.83
CA ASP A 219 -26.51 -9.90 -9.75
C ASP A 219 -25.94 -11.10 -10.56
N ARG A 220 -24.73 -10.95 -11.13
CA ARG A 220 -24.12 -11.97 -11.99
C ARG A 220 -23.49 -13.15 -11.25
N MET A 221 -22.96 -12.96 -10.03
CA MET A 221 -22.24 -13.99 -9.26
C MET A 221 -23.03 -14.53 -8.08
N ILE A 222 -23.92 -13.77 -7.45
CA ILE A 222 -24.73 -14.26 -6.33
C ILE A 222 -26.13 -14.61 -6.81
N VAL A 223 -26.92 -13.66 -7.30
CA VAL A 223 -28.32 -13.91 -7.70
C VAL A 223 -28.39 -15.01 -8.77
N LYS A 224 -27.64 -14.87 -9.86
CA LYS A 224 -27.60 -15.88 -10.93
C LYS A 224 -27.09 -17.24 -10.46
N ARG A 225 -26.04 -17.30 -9.63
CA ARG A 225 -25.45 -18.57 -9.15
C ARG A 225 -26.28 -19.26 -8.07
N VAL A 226 -27.09 -18.50 -7.34
CA VAL A 226 -28.07 -19.01 -6.37
C VAL A 226 -29.33 -19.48 -7.09
N ALA A 227 -29.71 -18.86 -8.21
CA ALA A 227 -30.84 -19.27 -9.05
C ALA A 227 -30.54 -20.46 -9.99
N GLU A 228 -29.27 -20.68 -10.36
CA GLU A 228 -28.81 -21.70 -11.33
C GLU A 228 -29.02 -23.17 -10.88
N PRO A 229 -28.79 -23.56 -9.61
CA PRO A 229 -29.14 -24.89 -9.10
C PRO A 229 -30.65 -25.12 -9.00
N GLN A 230 -31.07 -26.37 -9.08
CA GLN A 230 -32.41 -26.79 -8.66
C GLN A 230 -32.50 -26.76 -7.13
N TRP A 231 -33.52 -26.09 -6.61
CA TRP A 231 -33.75 -25.86 -5.19
C TRP A 231 -34.52 -27.00 -4.52
N GLY A 232 -35.36 -27.73 -5.27
CA GLY A 232 -36.16 -28.85 -4.73
C GLY A 232 -35.33 -29.85 -3.91
N PRO A 233 -34.40 -30.62 -4.52
CA PRO A 233 -33.71 -31.69 -3.80
C PRO A 233 -32.81 -31.23 -2.63
N PRO A 234 -32.16 -30.05 -2.65
CA PRO A 234 -31.54 -29.47 -1.46
C PRO A 234 -32.54 -29.15 -0.33
N ILE A 235 -33.66 -28.47 -0.65
CA ILE A 235 -34.67 -28.10 0.36
C ILE A 235 -35.33 -29.35 0.96
N GLY A 236 -35.66 -30.34 0.13
CA GLY A 236 -36.25 -31.59 0.60
C GLY A 236 -35.33 -32.37 1.55
N ARG A 237 -34.00 -32.39 1.30
CA ARG A 237 -33.01 -32.97 2.23
C ARG A 237 -32.95 -32.22 3.56
N VAL A 238 -32.95 -30.89 3.54
CA VAL A 238 -32.97 -30.08 4.76
C VAL A 238 -34.26 -30.34 5.54
N LEU A 239 -35.41 -30.32 4.87
CA LEU A 239 -36.72 -30.58 5.48
C LEU A 239 -36.77 -31.99 6.10
N ALA A 240 -36.32 -33.03 5.39
CA ALA A 240 -36.20 -34.39 5.92
C ALA A 240 -35.33 -34.43 7.19
N SER A 241 -34.15 -33.82 7.18
CA SER A 241 -33.25 -33.78 8.37
C SER A 241 -33.82 -33.02 9.58
N LEU A 242 -34.72 -32.06 9.34
CA LEU A 242 -35.45 -31.36 10.40
C LEU A 242 -36.60 -32.21 10.94
N LEU A 243 -37.29 -32.96 10.06
CA LEU A 243 -38.40 -33.86 10.39
C LEU A 243 -37.93 -35.09 11.18
N GLU A 244 -36.83 -35.72 10.77
CA GLU A 244 -36.18 -36.83 11.48
C GLU A 244 -35.75 -36.45 12.90
N ALA A 245 -35.35 -35.19 13.10
CA ALA A 245 -34.97 -34.65 14.39
C ALA A 245 -36.14 -34.11 15.23
N GLY A 246 -37.39 -34.30 14.79
CA GLY A 246 -38.61 -33.90 15.53
C GLY A 246 -38.84 -32.39 15.63
N ARG A 247 -38.11 -31.56 14.85
CA ARG A 247 -38.10 -30.10 14.99
C ARG A 247 -39.38 -29.44 14.48
N GLN A 248 -40.17 -30.15 13.66
CA GLN A 248 -41.49 -29.73 13.19
C GLN A 248 -42.51 -29.58 14.31
N GLU A 249 -42.37 -30.31 15.42
CA GLU A 249 -43.43 -30.37 16.44
C GLU A 249 -43.67 -29.01 17.11
N ALA A 250 -42.62 -28.23 17.32
CA ALA A 250 -42.72 -26.86 17.84
C ALA A 250 -43.44 -25.91 16.84
N LEU A 251 -43.27 -26.14 15.54
CA LEU A 251 -43.88 -25.33 14.49
C LEU A 251 -45.36 -25.74 14.28
N ILE A 252 -45.67 -27.03 14.32
CA ILE A 252 -47.04 -27.56 14.34
C ILE A 252 -47.79 -27.05 15.58
N GLN A 253 -47.14 -27.04 16.75
CA GLN A 253 -47.73 -26.48 17.97
C GLN A 253 -48.06 -24.98 17.81
N LEU A 254 -47.11 -24.18 17.33
CA LEU A 254 -47.32 -22.74 17.09
C LEU A 254 -48.45 -22.47 16.09
N LEU A 255 -48.56 -23.29 15.03
CA LEU A 255 -49.68 -23.22 14.09
C LEU A 255 -51.01 -23.65 14.71
N ALA A 256 -51.03 -24.68 15.57
CA ALA A 256 -52.23 -25.12 16.27
C ALA A 256 -52.71 -24.10 17.32
N ASP A 257 -51.79 -23.46 18.04
CA ASP A 257 -52.10 -22.35 18.96
C ASP A 257 -52.69 -21.16 18.17
N ARG A 258 -52.06 -20.74 17.06
CA ARG A 258 -52.59 -19.66 16.20
C ARG A 258 -53.91 -20.03 15.51
N ALA A 259 -54.12 -21.28 15.13
CA ALA A 259 -55.38 -21.75 14.55
C ALA A 259 -56.52 -21.72 15.59
N PHE A 260 -56.23 -22.03 16.86
CA PHE A 260 -57.17 -21.86 17.96
C PHE A 260 -57.49 -20.38 18.21
N GLU A 261 -56.47 -19.51 18.34
CA GLU A 261 -56.65 -18.04 18.45
C GLU A 261 -57.51 -17.47 17.32
N TRP A 262 -57.28 -17.92 16.09
CA TRP A 262 -58.10 -17.52 14.94
C TRP A 262 -59.53 -18.06 15.07
N SER A 263 -59.72 -19.34 15.44
CA SER A 263 -61.05 -19.94 15.58
C SER A 263 -61.94 -19.24 16.63
N LEU A 264 -61.36 -18.74 17.73
CA LEU A 264 -62.07 -17.92 18.73
C LEU A 264 -62.67 -16.64 18.13
N ASN A 265 -61.99 -16.05 17.15
CA ASN A 265 -62.39 -14.80 16.48
C ASN A 265 -63.09 -15.06 15.14
N ALA A 266 -63.27 -16.32 14.74
CA ALA A 266 -63.80 -16.68 13.42
C ALA A 266 -65.33 -16.52 13.29
N GLY A 267 -66.05 -16.16 14.35
CA GLY A 267 -67.52 -16.04 14.36
C GLY A 267 -68.05 -15.17 13.21
N GLU A 268 -67.59 -13.91 13.12
CA GLU A 268 -67.99 -12.98 12.05
C GLU A 268 -67.60 -13.47 10.64
N VAL A 269 -66.52 -14.26 10.52
CA VAL A 269 -66.05 -14.78 9.24
C VAL A 269 -66.94 -15.94 8.79
N ILE A 270 -67.31 -16.83 9.72
CA ILE A 270 -68.19 -17.97 9.48
C ILE A 270 -69.59 -17.47 9.13
N GLU A 271 -70.13 -16.52 9.90
CA GLU A 271 -71.44 -15.90 9.65
C GLU A 271 -71.48 -15.27 8.25
N ARG A 272 -70.48 -14.46 7.89
CA ARG A 272 -70.37 -13.81 6.57
C ARG A 272 -70.21 -14.80 5.39
N VAL A 273 -69.53 -15.92 5.60
CA VAL A 273 -69.41 -16.98 4.58
C VAL A 273 -70.74 -17.70 4.40
N ILE A 274 -71.44 -18.02 5.49
CA ILE A 274 -72.76 -18.67 5.44
C ILE A 274 -73.79 -17.74 4.81
N GLU A 275 -73.87 -16.47 5.19
CA GLU A 275 -74.77 -15.50 4.55
C GLU A 275 -74.52 -15.35 3.03
N ARG A 276 -73.28 -15.54 2.57
CA ARG A 276 -72.91 -15.43 1.16
C ARG A 276 -73.23 -16.71 0.37
N ASP A 277 -72.98 -17.88 0.96
CA ASP A 277 -73.00 -19.17 0.27
C ASP A 277 -74.27 -20.01 0.60
N SER A 278 -75.14 -19.55 1.52
CA SER A 278 -76.40 -20.22 1.86
C SER A 278 -77.38 -20.26 0.67
N PRO A 279 -78.08 -21.39 0.46
CA PRO A 279 -79.10 -21.49 -0.59
C PRO A 279 -80.26 -20.51 -0.36
N SER A 280 -80.80 -19.92 -1.43
CA SER A 280 -81.90 -18.95 -1.38
C SER A 280 -83.23 -19.47 -0.82
N TRP A 281 -83.35 -20.78 -0.59
CA TRP A 281 -84.48 -21.43 0.07
C TRP A 281 -84.29 -21.65 1.58
N SER A 282 -83.09 -21.36 2.12
CA SER A 282 -82.78 -21.51 3.54
C SER A 282 -83.39 -20.36 4.37
N PRO A 283 -84.11 -20.66 5.48
CA PRO A 283 -84.50 -19.63 6.43
C PRO A 283 -83.31 -19.16 7.28
N ARG A 284 -83.19 -17.85 7.52
CA ARG A 284 -82.11 -17.25 8.34
C ARG A 284 -81.89 -17.87 9.73
N TRP A 285 -82.92 -18.48 10.33
CA TRP A 285 -82.80 -19.18 11.61
C TRP A 285 -82.07 -20.53 11.49
N VAL A 286 -82.10 -21.16 10.32
CA VAL A 286 -81.30 -22.36 10.00
C VAL A 286 -79.85 -21.94 9.78
N ASP A 287 -79.63 -20.88 9.00
CA ASP A 287 -78.30 -20.36 8.69
C ASP A 287 -77.53 -19.96 9.96
N SER A 288 -78.19 -19.24 10.89
CA SER A 288 -77.56 -18.88 12.16
C SER A 288 -77.26 -20.10 13.03
N LEU A 289 -78.19 -21.04 13.21
CA LEU A 289 -77.94 -22.27 13.97
C LEU A 289 -76.81 -23.13 13.39
N ILE A 290 -76.68 -23.17 12.07
CA ILE A 290 -75.57 -23.87 11.38
C ILE A 290 -74.25 -23.14 11.65
N GLY A 291 -74.18 -21.82 11.51
CA GLY A 291 -72.98 -21.04 11.81
C GLY A 291 -72.52 -21.17 13.26
N ASP A 292 -73.46 -21.07 14.18
CA ASP A 292 -73.27 -21.27 15.61
C ASP A 292 -72.72 -22.67 15.94
N ARG A 293 -73.22 -23.71 15.26
CA ARG A 293 -72.71 -25.08 15.43
C ARG A 293 -71.32 -25.24 14.81
N ILE A 294 -71.10 -24.74 13.59
CA ILE A 294 -69.81 -24.82 12.89
C ILE A 294 -68.72 -24.10 13.69
N HIS A 295 -68.98 -22.90 14.20
CA HIS A 295 -68.04 -22.14 15.01
C HIS A 295 -67.65 -22.90 16.30
N ARG A 296 -68.63 -23.46 17.03
CA ARG A 296 -68.37 -24.27 18.23
C ARG A 296 -67.59 -25.55 17.92
N GLU A 297 -67.96 -26.27 16.87
CA GLU A 297 -67.27 -27.51 16.46
C GLU A 297 -65.84 -27.24 16.00
N LEU A 298 -65.63 -26.14 15.25
CA LEU A 298 -64.32 -25.71 14.79
C LEU A 298 -63.40 -25.33 15.97
N MET A 299 -63.91 -24.57 16.94
CA MET A 299 -63.18 -24.20 18.15
C MET A 299 -62.83 -25.42 19.02
N ASP A 300 -63.76 -26.35 19.20
CA ASP A 300 -63.53 -27.60 19.94
C ASP A 300 -62.53 -28.52 19.21
N PHE A 301 -62.57 -28.55 17.88
CA PHE A 301 -61.59 -29.26 17.06
C PHE A 301 -60.18 -28.64 17.13
N THR A 302 -60.04 -27.32 16.97
CA THR A 302 -58.72 -26.65 17.07
C THR A 302 -58.12 -26.77 18.47
N ASP A 303 -58.93 -26.69 19.52
CA ASP A 303 -58.46 -26.89 20.90
C ASP A 303 -58.01 -28.33 21.18
N LYS A 304 -58.71 -29.34 20.63
CA LYS A 304 -58.28 -30.75 20.68
C LYS A 304 -56.95 -30.98 19.95
N VAL A 305 -56.79 -30.43 18.74
CA VAL A 305 -55.53 -30.48 17.97
C VAL A 305 -54.39 -29.83 18.76
N ARG A 306 -54.65 -28.68 19.38
CA ARG A 306 -53.66 -27.89 20.13
C ARG A 306 -53.21 -28.55 21.42
N ARG A 307 -54.13 -29.19 22.16
CA ARG A 307 -53.85 -29.82 23.47
C ARG A 307 -53.33 -31.26 23.38
N ASN A 308 -53.59 -31.98 22.28
CA ASN A 308 -53.17 -33.37 22.12
C ASN A 308 -52.06 -33.50 21.07
N PRO A 309 -50.79 -33.74 21.46
CA PRO A 309 -49.69 -34.01 20.54
C PRO A 309 -49.93 -35.21 19.61
N ASP A 310 -50.68 -36.20 20.09
CA ASP A 310 -51.01 -37.44 19.37
C ASP A 310 -52.26 -37.34 18.47
N HIS A 311 -52.82 -36.13 18.28
CA HIS A 311 -54.01 -35.93 17.47
C HIS A 311 -53.81 -36.38 16.02
N GLU A 312 -54.82 -37.05 15.43
CA GLU A 312 -54.75 -37.62 14.08
C GLU A 312 -54.37 -36.59 13.01
N LEU A 313 -54.83 -35.34 13.17
CA LEU A 313 -54.44 -34.22 12.30
C LEU A 313 -52.94 -33.89 12.37
N ARG A 314 -52.32 -33.90 13.56
CA ARG A 314 -50.86 -33.63 13.72
C ARG A 314 -50.03 -34.75 13.10
N ARG A 315 -50.45 -36.00 13.30
CA ARG A 315 -49.85 -37.18 12.66
C ARG A 315 -49.98 -37.13 11.14
N SER A 316 -51.16 -36.77 10.63
CA SER A 316 -51.43 -36.61 9.19
C SER A 316 -50.61 -35.47 8.57
N ALA A 317 -50.52 -34.32 9.25
CA ALA A 317 -49.69 -33.19 8.83
C ALA A 317 -48.19 -33.57 8.84
N THR A 318 -47.72 -34.28 9.86
CA THR A 318 -46.34 -34.78 9.93
C THR A 318 -46.05 -35.77 8.80
N LYS A 319 -46.95 -36.72 8.54
CA LYS A 319 -46.83 -37.66 7.41
C LYS A 319 -46.78 -36.93 6.07
N PHE A 320 -47.66 -35.95 5.86
CA PHE A 320 -47.64 -35.10 4.67
C PHE A 320 -46.33 -34.33 4.52
N LEU A 321 -45.73 -33.83 5.61
CA LEU A 321 -44.42 -33.15 5.55
C LEU A 321 -43.30 -34.11 5.16
N PHE A 322 -43.31 -35.37 5.63
CA PHE A 322 -42.35 -36.40 5.20
C PHE A 322 -42.55 -36.79 3.72
N GLU A 323 -43.80 -36.99 3.28
CA GLU A 323 -44.13 -37.28 1.88
C GLU A 323 -43.69 -36.12 0.97
N PHE A 324 -44.06 -34.89 1.32
CA PHE A 324 -43.64 -33.68 0.60
C PHE A 324 -42.11 -33.51 0.57
N ALA A 325 -41.40 -33.82 1.66
CA ALA A 325 -39.93 -33.77 1.68
C ALA A 325 -39.29 -34.83 0.75
N ALA A 326 -39.92 -35.99 0.59
CA ALA A 326 -39.49 -37.03 -0.33
C ALA A 326 -39.82 -36.70 -1.80
N ASP A 327 -41.02 -36.18 -2.06
CA ASP A 327 -41.48 -35.73 -3.38
C ASP A 327 -40.61 -34.57 -3.89
N LEU A 328 -40.27 -33.61 -3.01
CA LEU A 328 -39.39 -32.49 -3.34
C LEU A 328 -37.94 -32.93 -3.68
N GLN A 329 -37.56 -34.18 -3.38
CA GLN A 329 -36.28 -34.77 -3.76
C GLN A 329 -36.35 -35.65 -5.02
N ASN A 330 -37.48 -36.31 -5.28
CA ASN A 330 -37.57 -37.41 -6.24
C ASN A 330 -38.68 -37.26 -7.30
N ASP A 331 -39.74 -36.49 -7.04
CA ASP A 331 -40.82 -36.23 -8.00
C ASP A 331 -40.54 -34.98 -8.84
N ALA A 332 -40.41 -35.19 -10.15
CA ALA A 332 -40.17 -34.12 -11.11
C ALA A 332 -41.27 -33.05 -11.13
N VAL A 333 -42.53 -33.40 -10.85
CA VAL A 333 -43.64 -32.43 -10.85
C VAL A 333 -43.55 -31.50 -9.65
N THR A 334 -43.27 -32.04 -8.46
CA THR A 334 -43.11 -31.28 -7.21
C THR A 334 -41.84 -30.44 -7.21
N ILE A 335 -40.73 -30.97 -7.75
CA ILE A 335 -39.51 -30.19 -8.01
C ILE A 335 -39.83 -29.01 -8.93
N GLN A 336 -40.47 -29.22 -10.08
CA GLN A 336 -40.79 -28.13 -11.01
C GLN A 336 -41.71 -27.06 -10.39
N ARG A 337 -42.65 -27.46 -9.52
CA ARG A 337 -43.47 -26.48 -8.77
C ARG A 337 -42.63 -25.61 -7.85
N ALA A 338 -41.62 -26.17 -7.18
CA ALA A 338 -40.70 -25.41 -6.34
C ALA A 338 -39.78 -24.49 -7.19
N GLU A 339 -39.31 -24.95 -8.35
CA GLU A 339 -38.56 -24.11 -9.29
C GLU A 339 -39.39 -22.93 -9.81
N ASN A 340 -40.67 -23.14 -10.14
CA ASN A 340 -41.57 -22.07 -10.55
C ASN A 340 -41.78 -21.02 -9.43
N VAL A 341 -41.83 -21.44 -8.16
CA VAL A 341 -41.90 -20.52 -7.01
C VAL A 341 -40.57 -19.78 -6.81
N LYS A 342 -39.43 -20.45 -6.98
CA LYS A 342 -38.09 -19.82 -7.00
C LYS A 342 -38.03 -18.73 -8.07
N GLU A 343 -38.47 -19.01 -9.29
CA GLU A 343 -38.51 -18.03 -10.38
C GLU A 343 -39.39 -16.82 -10.06
N GLN A 344 -40.59 -17.03 -9.48
CA GLN A 344 -41.48 -15.93 -9.05
C GLN A 344 -40.92 -15.08 -7.90
N ILE A 345 -40.03 -15.64 -7.08
CA ILE A 345 -39.33 -14.89 -6.03
C ILE A 345 -38.16 -14.11 -6.64
N MET A 346 -37.33 -14.77 -7.45
CA MET A 346 -36.14 -14.17 -8.07
C MET A 346 -36.46 -13.12 -9.14
N ALA A 347 -37.60 -13.22 -9.83
CA ALA A 347 -38.05 -12.24 -10.83
C ALA A 347 -38.59 -10.93 -10.24
N ARG A 348 -38.56 -10.74 -8.91
CA ARG A 348 -39.00 -9.52 -8.25
C ARG A 348 -37.82 -8.57 -8.06
N ASP A 349 -37.96 -7.33 -8.56
CA ASP A 349 -37.06 -6.19 -8.27
C ASP A 349 -36.79 -5.99 -6.76
N GLU A 350 -37.72 -6.46 -5.93
CA GLU A 350 -37.66 -6.46 -4.46
C GLU A 350 -36.42 -7.20 -3.94
N VAL A 351 -36.01 -8.30 -4.58
CA VAL A 351 -34.83 -9.10 -4.19
C VAL A 351 -33.54 -8.34 -4.50
N THR A 352 -33.43 -7.75 -5.69
CA THR A 352 -32.28 -6.93 -6.09
C THR A 352 -32.12 -5.71 -5.18
N LYS A 353 -33.22 -4.98 -4.92
CA LYS A 353 -33.22 -3.83 -3.98
C LYS A 353 -32.87 -4.22 -2.54
N ALA A 354 -33.29 -5.39 -2.08
CA ALA A 354 -32.89 -5.91 -0.77
C ALA A 354 -31.38 -6.19 -0.72
N ALA A 355 -30.82 -6.77 -1.79
CA ALA A 355 -29.38 -7.04 -1.91
C ALA A 355 -28.54 -5.74 -1.97
N GLU A 356 -29.00 -4.72 -2.71
CA GLU A 356 -28.42 -3.37 -2.72
C GLU A 356 -28.40 -2.71 -1.33
N THR A 357 -29.53 -2.80 -0.62
CA THR A 357 -29.68 -2.26 0.73
C THR A 357 -28.76 -2.97 1.72
N ALA A 358 -28.66 -4.29 1.61
CA ALA A 358 -27.75 -5.11 2.42
C ALA A 358 -26.28 -4.77 2.15
N TRP A 359 -25.88 -4.57 0.88
CA TRP A 359 -24.53 -4.12 0.53
C TRP A 359 -24.21 -2.76 1.13
N THR A 360 -25.11 -1.78 0.99
CA THR A 360 -24.91 -0.42 1.52
C THR A 360 -24.78 -0.44 3.05
N ALA A 361 -25.61 -1.25 3.73
CA ALA A 361 -25.52 -1.44 5.18
C ALA A 361 -24.20 -2.09 5.60
N ALA A 362 -23.76 -3.15 4.91
CA ALA A 362 -22.50 -3.84 5.17
C ALA A 362 -21.28 -2.95 4.94
N LYS A 363 -21.24 -2.19 3.83
CA LYS A 363 -20.20 -1.22 3.50
C LYS A 363 -20.09 -0.13 4.58
N ARG A 364 -21.22 0.38 5.08
CA ARG A 364 -21.24 1.35 6.20
C ARG A 364 -20.65 0.76 7.48
N ILE A 365 -21.09 -0.43 7.89
CA ILE A 365 -20.59 -1.10 9.11
C ILE A 365 -19.08 -1.38 8.99
N LEU A 366 -18.62 -1.81 7.81
CA LEU A 366 -17.20 -2.05 7.57
C LEU A 366 -16.38 -0.77 7.63
N MET A 367 -16.84 0.32 7.02
CA MET A 367 -16.16 1.63 7.11
C MET A 367 -16.09 2.15 8.54
N GLU A 368 -17.19 2.06 9.30
CA GLU A 368 -17.23 2.46 10.72
C GLU A 368 -16.25 1.64 11.58
N ALA A 369 -16.20 0.32 11.38
CA ALA A 369 -15.23 -0.55 12.05
C ALA A 369 -13.78 -0.36 11.57
N VAL A 370 -13.57 0.15 10.36
CA VAL A 370 -12.23 0.46 9.84
C VAL A 370 -11.73 1.82 10.34
N ASP A 371 -12.61 2.82 10.47
CA ASP A 371 -12.24 4.17 10.91
C ASP A 371 -12.03 4.26 12.45
N ASP A 372 -12.80 3.53 13.27
CA ASP A 372 -12.68 3.55 14.74
C ASP A 372 -11.33 2.98 15.25
N PRO A 373 -10.51 3.75 16.00
CA PRO A 373 -9.27 3.27 16.60
C PRO A 373 -9.42 2.12 17.60
N ASN A 374 -10.56 2.01 18.28
CA ASN A 374 -10.82 0.98 19.29
C ASN A 374 -11.63 -0.19 18.76
N SER A 375 -11.76 -0.33 17.43
CA SER A 375 -12.66 -1.31 16.85
C SER A 375 -12.21 -2.75 17.12
N THR A 376 -13.20 -3.64 17.25
CA THR A 376 -12.97 -5.09 17.35
C THR A 376 -12.24 -5.64 16.14
N LEU A 377 -12.41 -5.03 14.96
CA LEU A 377 -11.67 -5.39 13.75
C LEU A 377 -10.18 -5.07 13.88
N ARG A 378 -9.82 -3.85 14.32
CA ARG A 378 -8.42 -3.46 14.53
C ARG A 378 -7.74 -4.31 15.59
N ALA A 379 -8.41 -4.52 16.73
CA ALA A 379 -7.92 -5.41 17.78
C ALA A 379 -7.70 -6.83 17.24
N ARG A 380 -8.65 -7.37 16.45
CA ARG A 380 -8.52 -8.72 15.88
C ARG A 380 -7.40 -8.84 14.85
N ILE A 381 -7.15 -7.79 14.06
CA ILE A 381 -6.01 -7.74 13.13
C ILE A 381 -4.70 -7.71 13.91
N ALA A 382 -4.60 -6.92 14.99
CA ALA A 382 -3.43 -6.88 15.86
C ALA A 382 -3.15 -8.24 16.52
N ASP A 383 -4.16 -8.86 17.15
CA ASP A 383 -4.05 -10.21 17.74
C ASP A 383 -3.58 -11.24 16.70
N SER A 384 -4.15 -11.18 15.48
CA SER A 384 -3.78 -12.08 14.38
C SER A 384 -2.34 -11.84 13.92
N ALA A 385 -1.90 -10.58 13.87
CA ALA A 385 -0.52 -10.23 13.54
C ALA A 385 0.47 -10.73 14.62
N VAL A 386 0.12 -10.62 15.91
CA VAL A 386 0.92 -11.19 17.01
C VAL A 386 1.02 -12.71 16.87
N HIS A 387 -0.09 -13.43 16.69
CA HIS A 387 -0.06 -14.89 16.54
C HIS A 387 0.70 -15.38 15.29
N ILE A 388 0.59 -14.66 14.17
CA ILE A 388 1.43 -14.90 12.98
C ILE A 388 2.90 -14.65 13.32
N GLY A 389 3.20 -13.60 14.08
CA GLY A 389 4.54 -13.25 14.55
C GLY A 389 5.17 -14.32 15.45
N GLU A 390 4.41 -14.79 16.44
CA GLU A 390 4.79 -15.90 17.33
C GLU A 390 5.05 -17.17 16.53
N SER A 391 4.14 -17.55 15.63
CA SER A 391 4.30 -18.71 14.75
C SER A 391 5.57 -18.61 13.90
N LEU A 392 5.83 -17.44 13.28
CA LEU A 392 7.03 -17.18 12.49
C LEU A 392 8.32 -17.09 13.31
N ARG A 393 8.24 -16.90 14.63
CA ARG A 393 9.39 -16.83 15.53
C ARG A 393 9.73 -18.21 16.12
N ASP A 394 8.72 -19.00 16.42
CA ASP A 394 8.83 -20.19 17.27
C ASP A 394 8.67 -21.52 16.51
N ASP A 395 8.16 -21.51 15.26
CA ASP A 395 8.11 -22.68 14.36
C ASP A 395 9.24 -22.61 13.29
N PRO A 396 10.28 -23.47 13.37
CA PRO A 396 11.35 -23.51 12.37
C PRO A 396 10.91 -24.01 10.99
N ASP A 397 9.96 -24.95 10.93
CA ASP A 397 9.46 -25.49 9.65
C ASP A 397 8.65 -24.42 8.89
N LEU A 398 7.97 -23.53 9.61
CA LEU A 398 7.29 -22.38 9.02
C LEU A 398 8.30 -21.32 8.55
N GLN A 399 9.35 -21.06 9.33
CA GLN A 399 10.45 -20.15 8.93
C GLN A 399 11.09 -20.61 7.62
N ASP A 400 11.50 -21.87 7.54
CA ASP A 400 12.12 -22.44 6.33
C ASP A 400 11.18 -22.38 5.11
N LYS A 401 9.87 -22.61 5.28
CA LYS A 401 8.89 -22.47 4.19
C LYS A 401 8.79 -21.03 3.69
N VAL A 402 8.70 -20.07 4.61
CA VAL A 402 8.54 -18.65 4.28
C VAL A 402 9.83 -18.08 3.68
N ASP A 403 10.99 -18.34 4.27
CA ASP A 403 12.29 -17.90 3.72
C ASP A 403 12.55 -18.54 2.34
N ASN A 404 12.21 -19.82 2.12
CA ASN A 404 12.31 -20.41 0.78
C ASN A 404 11.32 -19.79 -0.23
N TRP A 405 10.11 -19.41 0.18
CA TRP A 405 9.16 -18.71 -0.69
C TRP A 405 9.67 -17.30 -1.04
N ILE A 406 10.15 -16.54 -0.05
CA ILE A 406 10.75 -15.21 -0.23
C ILE A 406 11.97 -15.30 -1.16
N VAL A 407 12.86 -16.28 -0.97
CA VAL A 407 14.03 -16.50 -1.84
C VAL A 407 13.60 -16.77 -3.28
N ARG A 408 12.62 -17.65 -3.52
CA ARG A 408 12.13 -17.92 -4.90
C ARG A 408 11.52 -16.67 -5.54
N ALA A 409 10.73 -15.91 -4.78
CA ALA A 409 10.14 -14.66 -5.26
C ALA A 409 11.23 -13.63 -5.61
N ALA A 410 12.24 -13.45 -4.75
CA ALA A 410 13.36 -12.57 -4.99
C ALA A 410 14.20 -13.03 -6.21
N GLN A 411 14.49 -14.32 -6.34
CA GLN A 411 15.19 -14.88 -7.51
C GLN A 411 14.43 -14.61 -8.81
N HIS A 412 13.10 -14.82 -8.82
CA HIS A 412 12.27 -14.56 -9.98
C HIS A 412 12.21 -13.08 -10.36
N LEU A 413 12.02 -12.19 -9.36
CA LEU A 413 12.04 -10.73 -9.59
C LEU A 413 13.39 -10.26 -10.13
N VAL A 414 14.49 -10.83 -9.64
CA VAL A 414 15.85 -10.49 -10.10
C VAL A 414 16.14 -11.05 -11.49
N SER A 415 15.65 -12.26 -11.83
CA SER A 415 15.81 -12.81 -13.18
C SER A 415 14.98 -12.07 -14.24
N GLU A 416 13.77 -11.62 -13.87
CA GLU A 416 12.84 -10.95 -14.79
C GLU A 416 13.16 -9.45 -14.92
N TYR A 417 13.32 -8.76 -13.79
CA TYR A 417 13.43 -7.29 -13.73
C TYR A 417 14.82 -6.76 -13.37
N GLY A 418 15.81 -7.62 -13.11
CA GLY A 418 17.18 -7.19 -12.77
C GLY A 418 17.84 -6.32 -13.84
N THR A 419 17.49 -6.55 -15.12
CA THR A 419 17.91 -5.72 -16.26
C THR A 419 17.30 -4.32 -16.20
N GLU A 420 16.03 -4.19 -15.86
CA GLU A 420 15.34 -2.89 -15.74
C GLU A 420 15.83 -2.10 -14.52
N ILE A 421 16.01 -2.75 -13.38
CA ILE A 421 16.53 -2.14 -12.15
C ILE A 421 17.94 -1.58 -12.38
N THR A 422 18.78 -2.31 -13.13
CA THR A 422 20.15 -1.85 -13.46
C THR A 422 20.17 -0.78 -14.53
N ALA A 423 19.20 -0.76 -15.45
CA ALA A 423 19.06 0.32 -16.43
C ALA A 423 18.82 1.70 -15.78
N VAL A 424 18.17 1.77 -14.61
CA VAL A 424 18.00 3.01 -13.84
C VAL A 424 19.36 3.63 -13.45
N ILE A 425 20.38 2.82 -13.20
CA ILE A 425 21.74 3.30 -12.87
C ILE A 425 22.38 3.95 -14.09
N THR A 426 22.35 3.26 -15.24
CA THR A 426 22.85 3.77 -16.52
C THR A 426 22.13 5.05 -16.92
N GLU A 427 20.80 5.05 -16.93
CA GLU A 427 19.98 6.22 -17.29
C GLU A 427 20.24 7.42 -16.36
N THR A 428 20.45 7.18 -15.06
CA THR A 428 20.77 8.25 -14.10
C THR A 428 22.12 8.91 -14.42
N ILE A 429 23.12 8.14 -14.85
CA ILE A 429 24.45 8.63 -15.22
C ILE A 429 24.44 9.29 -16.63
N GLU A 430 23.64 8.77 -17.55
CA GLU A 430 23.37 9.39 -18.85
C GLU A 430 22.72 10.78 -18.70
N ARG A 431 21.75 10.90 -17.80
CA ARG A 431 21.05 12.16 -17.48
C ARG A 431 21.95 13.23 -16.82
N TRP A 432 23.09 12.86 -16.22
CA TRP A 432 24.04 13.84 -15.68
C TRP A 432 24.86 14.49 -16.80
N ASP A 433 24.97 15.82 -16.77
CA ASP A 433 25.94 16.53 -17.60
C ASP A 433 27.36 16.05 -17.27
N ALA A 434 28.21 15.99 -18.29
CA ALA A 434 29.56 15.48 -18.20
C ALA A 434 30.45 16.30 -17.23
N ASP A 435 30.19 17.60 -17.08
CA ASP A 435 30.85 18.44 -16.07
C ASP A 435 30.35 18.17 -14.64
N GLU A 436 29.11 17.71 -14.46
CA GLU A 436 28.59 17.30 -13.16
C GLU A 436 29.13 15.93 -12.77
N ALA A 437 29.05 14.94 -13.66
CA ALA A 437 29.58 13.59 -13.43
C ALA A 437 31.08 13.63 -13.10
N SER A 438 31.88 14.35 -13.89
CA SER A 438 33.32 14.55 -13.63
C SER A 438 33.57 15.18 -12.25
N ARG A 439 32.77 16.17 -11.84
CA ARG A 439 32.90 16.84 -10.54
C ARG A 439 32.49 15.94 -9.37
N ARG A 440 31.44 15.12 -9.51
CA ARG A 440 31.02 14.15 -8.49
C ARG A 440 32.08 13.06 -8.29
N ILE A 441 32.72 12.58 -9.37
CA ILE A 441 33.80 11.58 -9.29
C ILE A 441 35.09 12.22 -8.73
N GLU A 442 35.44 13.44 -9.16
CA GLU A 442 36.58 14.22 -8.60
C GLU A 442 36.42 14.45 -7.09
N LEU A 443 35.19 14.60 -6.60
CA LEU A 443 34.92 14.76 -5.17
C LEU A 443 35.26 13.51 -4.35
N HIS A 444 34.92 12.33 -4.87
CA HIS A 444 35.10 11.06 -4.16
C HIS A 444 36.53 10.53 -4.25
N VAL A 445 37.16 10.60 -5.43
CA VAL A 445 38.48 9.98 -5.69
C VAL A 445 39.62 11.02 -5.68
N GLY A 446 39.31 12.30 -5.89
CA GLY A 446 40.32 13.33 -6.13
C GLY A 446 41.26 13.63 -4.97
N ARG A 447 40.86 13.35 -3.72
CA ARG A 447 41.76 13.47 -2.54
C ARG A 447 42.92 12.49 -2.68
N ASP A 448 42.61 11.25 -3.04
CA ASP A 448 43.59 10.16 -3.05
C ASP A 448 44.48 10.26 -4.28
N LEU A 449 43.96 10.75 -5.41
CA LEU A 449 44.75 11.11 -6.59
C LEU A 449 45.77 12.24 -6.33
N GLN A 450 45.58 13.12 -5.33
CA GLN A 450 46.63 14.09 -4.97
C GLN A 450 47.85 13.45 -4.30
N PHE A 451 47.72 12.27 -3.66
CA PHE A 451 48.88 11.56 -3.12
C PHE A 451 49.82 11.09 -4.22
N ILE A 452 49.31 10.75 -5.41
CA ILE A 452 50.13 10.44 -6.57
C ILE A 452 51.07 11.61 -6.87
N ARG A 453 50.55 12.85 -6.93
CA ARG A 453 51.35 14.06 -7.19
C ARG A 453 52.38 14.39 -6.09
N ILE A 454 52.04 14.14 -4.81
CA ILE A 454 53.01 14.28 -3.71
C ILE A 454 54.12 13.23 -3.87
N ASN A 455 53.75 11.98 -4.12
CA ASN A 455 54.69 10.89 -4.35
C ASN A 455 55.56 11.14 -5.60
N GLY A 456 55.00 11.66 -6.70
CA GLY A 456 55.75 12.05 -7.89
C GLY A 456 56.78 13.15 -7.64
N THR A 457 56.49 14.06 -6.69
CA THR A 457 57.48 15.07 -6.25
C THR A 457 58.65 14.39 -5.53
N VAL A 458 58.36 13.46 -4.61
CA VAL A 458 59.37 12.77 -3.79
C VAL A 458 60.18 11.76 -4.59
N VAL A 459 59.51 10.89 -5.35
CA VAL A 459 60.12 9.88 -6.22
C VAL A 459 60.89 10.55 -7.36
N GLY A 460 60.35 11.61 -7.96
CA GLY A 460 61.08 12.43 -8.94
C GLY A 460 62.36 13.00 -8.35
N ALA A 461 62.32 13.53 -7.13
CA ALA A 461 63.50 14.09 -6.48
C ALA A 461 64.56 13.03 -6.14
N LEU A 462 64.15 11.86 -5.66
CA LEU A 462 65.07 10.73 -5.42
C LEU A 462 65.67 10.23 -6.73
N ALA A 463 64.89 10.11 -7.80
CA ALA A 463 65.38 9.72 -9.12
C ALA A 463 66.39 10.73 -9.68
N GLY A 464 66.10 12.03 -9.60
CA GLY A 464 67.04 13.09 -10.01
C GLY A 464 68.34 13.08 -9.22
N LEU A 465 68.27 12.87 -7.90
CA LEU A 465 69.44 12.73 -7.05
C LEU A 465 70.31 11.54 -7.47
N VAL A 466 69.70 10.37 -7.71
CA VAL A 466 70.41 9.16 -8.15
C VAL A 466 71.03 9.35 -9.53
N ILE A 467 70.27 9.85 -10.50
CA ILE A 467 70.75 10.11 -11.87
C ILE A 467 71.94 11.08 -11.85
N TYR A 468 71.83 12.17 -11.09
CA TYR A 468 72.91 13.15 -10.97
C TYR A 468 74.15 12.58 -10.27
N SER A 469 73.96 11.78 -9.21
CA SER A 469 75.06 11.11 -8.50
C SER A 469 75.81 10.14 -9.42
N VAL A 470 75.08 9.36 -10.23
CA VAL A 470 75.68 8.46 -11.22
C VAL A 470 76.41 9.25 -12.31
N ALA A 471 75.83 10.35 -12.79
CA ALA A 471 76.47 11.20 -13.79
C ALA A 471 77.81 11.80 -13.29
N GLN A 472 77.87 12.26 -12.04
CA GLN A 472 79.08 12.80 -11.40
C GLN A 472 80.15 11.73 -11.06
N VAL A 473 79.81 10.45 -11.11
CA VAL A 473 80.76 9.33 -10.91
C VAL A 473 81.29 8.81 -12.25
N LEU A 474 80.53 8.98 -13.34
CA LEU A 474 80.89 8.51 -14.68
C LEU A 474 81.62 9.56 -15.53
N PHE A 475 81.45 10.85 -15.24
CA PHE A 475 82.01 11.99 -15.99
C PHE A 475 82.56 13.06 -15.05
#